data_AF-A0A2V7CPG4-F1
#
_entry.id   AF-A0A2V7CPG4-F1
#
_cell.length_a   1.000
_cell.length_b   1.000
_cell.length_c   1.000
_cell.angle_alpha   90.00
_cell.angle_beta   90.00
_cell.angle_gamma   90.00
#
_symmetry.space_group_name_H-M   'P 1'
#
loop_
_entity.id
_entity.type
_entity.pdbx_description
1 polymer ?
#
loop_
_entity_poly.entity_id
_entity_poly.type
_entity_poly.pdbx_seq_one_letter_code
_entity_poly.pdbx_strand_id
1 'polypeptide(L)' 'MAPFAPQIEEWLREAPTLSGAEVLRRARAVGYRGGKSALYELVRRLRIPVTASPTIVQSNASR' A
#
# COMPACT_ATOMS: atom_id res chain seq x y z
N MET A 1 18.53 2.29 -1.18
CA MET A 1 17.31 2.52 -1.98
C MET A 1 16.29 3.17 -1.07
N ALA A 2 15.74 4.33 -1.44
CA ALA A 2 14.64 4.92 -0.68
C ALA A 2 13.44 3.96 -0.69
N PRO A 3 12.73 3.77 0.43
CA PRO A 3 11.53 2.94 0.43
C PRO A 3 10.45 3.65 -0.39
N PHE A 4 10.00 3.03 -1.49
CA PHE A 4 8.91 3.58 -2.32
C PHE A 4 7.53 3.43 -1.66
N ALA A 5 7.41 2.63 -0.60
CA ALA A 5 6.13 2.35 0.04
C ALA A 5 5.45 3.59 0.65
N PRO A 6 6.10 4.44 1.47
CA PRO A 6 5.48 5.65 2.02
C PRO A 6 5.01 6.62 0.92
N GLN A 7 5.80 6.76 -0.14
CA GLN A 7 5.47 7.65 -1.26
C GLN A 7 4.29 7.14 -2.08
N ILE A 8 4.23 5.82 -2.34
CA ILE A 8 3.09 5.20 -3.03
C ILE A 8 1.83 5.28 -2.16
N GLU A 9 1.96 5.11 -0.84
CA GLU A 9 0.84 5.24 0.09
C GLU A 9 0.24 6.65 0.06
N GLU A 10 1.07 7.69 0.04
CA GLU A 10 0.64 9.08 -0.10
C GLU A 10 -0.16 9.31 -1.39
N TRP A 11 0.37 8.86 -2.54
CA TRP A 11 -0.36 8.97 -3.81
C TRP A 11 -1.71 8.25 -3.80
N LEU A 12 -1.80 7.09 -3.14
CA LEU A 12 -3.04 6.32 -3.02
C LEU A 12 -4.01 6.97 -2.02
N ARG A 13 -3.52 7.68 -1.00
CA ARG A 13 -4.34 8.44 -0.06
C ARG A 13 -4.97 9.65 -0.74
N GLU A 14 -4.20 10.36 -1.57
CA GLU A 14 -4.69 11.49 -2.36
C GLU A 14 -5.65 11.06 -3.49
N ALA A 15 -5.34 9.93 -4.14
CA ALA A 15 -6.12 9.40 -5.26
C ALA A 15 -6.30 7.87 -5.14
N PRO A 16 -7.31 7.39 -4.40
CA PRO A 16 -7.53 5.95 -4.19
C PRO A 16 -7.77 5.15 -5.50
N THR A 17 -8.33 5.82 -6.51
CA THR A 17 -8.65 5.25 -7.83
C THR A 17 -7.45 5.24 -8.80
N LEU A 18 -6.29 5.77 -8.40
CA LEU A 18 -5.09 5.88 -9.24
C LEU A 18 -4.66 4.51 -9.77
N SER A 19 -4.69 4.30 -11.08
CA SER A 19 -4.37 2.98 -11.65
C SER A 19 -2.96 2.51 -11.28
N GLY A 20 -2.76 1.19 -11.10
CA GLY A 20 -1.43 0.65 -10.82
C GLY A 20 -0.41 1.00 -11.92
N ALA A 21 -0.86 1.09 -13.17
CA ALA A 21 -0.02 1.52 -14.30
C ALA A 21 0.49 2.97 -14.12
N GLU A 22 -0.36 3.86 -13.62
CA GLU A 22 0.02 5.24 -13.31
C GLU A 22 0.99 5.30 -12.12
N VAL A 23 0.75 4.50 -11.07
CA VAL A 23 1.71 4.37 -9.96
C VAL A 23 3.08 3.90 -10.47
N LEU A 24 3.12 2.92 -11.38
CA LEU A 24 4.38 2.43 -11.96
C LEU A 24 5.10 3.52 -12.75
N ARG A 25 4.36 4.31 -13.54
CA ARG A 25 4.93 5.43 -14.31
C ARG A 25 5.56 6.46 -13.38
N ARG A 26 4.84 6.90 -12.34
CA ARG A 26 5.35 7.84 -11.33
C ARG A 26 6.54 7.29 -10.59
N ALA A 27 6.48 6.03 -10.14
CA ALA A 27 7.58 5.36 -9.45
C ALA A 27 8.86 5.33 -10.32
N ARG A 28 8.73 5.00 -11.62
CA ARG A 28 9.88 5.02 -12.54
C ARG A 28 10.45 6.42 -12.75
N ALA A 29 9.60 7.44 -12.83
CA ALA A 29 10.03 8.83 -12.95
C ALA A 29 10.88 9.28 -11.76
N VAL A 30 10.64 8.74 -10.56
CA VAL A 30 11.42 9.02 -9.34
C VAL A 30 12.51 7.98 -9.06
N GLY A 31 12.82 7.10 -10.01
CA GLY A 31 13.97 6.19 -9.93
C GLY A 31 13.68 4.75 -9.49
N TYR A 32 12.43 4.30 -9.48
CA TYR A 32 12.09 2.90 -9.22
C TYR A 32 12.63 2.00 -10.34
N ARG A 33 13.54 1.08 -9.97
CA ARG A 33 14.14 0.08 -10.88
C ARG A 33 13.64 -1.35 -10.64
N GLY A 34 12.67 -1.53 -9.74
CA GLY A 34 12.12 -2.85 -9.42
C GLY A 34 11.19 -3.40 -10.50
N GLY A 35 10.78 -4.66 -10.33
CA GLY A 35 9.88 -5.34 -11.25
C GLY A 35 8.45 -4.79 -11.22
N LYS A 36 7.78 -4.82 -12.38
CA LYS A 36 6.36 -4.43 -12.53
C LYS A 36 5.45 -5.18 -11.54
N SER A 37 5.62 -6.49 -11.41
CA SER A 37 4.81 -7.33 -10.51
C SER A 37 5.03 -6.98 -9.04
N ALA A 38 6.27 -6.69 -8.64
CA ALA A 38 6.58 -6.29 -7.26
C ALA A 38 5.88 -4.97 -6.88
N LEU A 39 5.82 -4.02 -7.82
CA LEU A 39 5.10 -2.77 -7.61
C LEU A 39 3.59 -2.98 -7.53
N TYR A 40 3.01 -3.85 -8.36
CA TYR A 40 1.58 -4.15 -8.29
C TYR A 40 1.19 -4.85 -6.99
N GLU A 41 2.00 -5.79 -6.50
CA GLU A 41 1.75 -6.39 -5.19
C GLU A 41 1.86 -5.37 -4.05
N LEU A 42 2.82 -4.43 -4.13
CA LEU A 42 2.92 -3.34 -3.17
C LEU A 42 1.65 -2.48 -3.18
N VAL A 43 1.20 -2.02 -4.35
CA VAL A 43 -0.04 -1.24 -4.49
C VAL A 43 -1.26 -2.02 -3.99
N ARG A 44 -1.34 -3.32 -4.29
CA ARG A 44 -2.42 -4.19 -3.82
C ARG A 44 -2.46 -4.24 -2.30
N ARG A 45 -1.30 -4.42 -1.64
CA ARG A 45 -1.17 -4.43 -0.19
C ARG A 45 -1.54 -3.09 0.45
N LEU A 46 -1.12 -1.98 -0.14
CA LEU A 46 -1.39 -0.64 0.38
C LEU A 46 -2.86 -0.22 0.23
N ARG A 47 -3.58 -0.81 -0.73
CA ARG A 47 -5.03 -0.58 -0.89
C ARG A 47 -5.89 -1.37 0.07
N ILE A 48 -5.37 -2.45 0.67
CA ILE A 48 -6.12 -3.21 1.65
C ILE A 48 -6.25 -2.31 2.89
N PRO A 49 -7.47 -1.92 3.30
CA PRO A 49 -7.65 -1.16 4.53
C PRO A 49 -7.04 -1.92 5.69
N VAL A 50 -6.14 -1.28 6.44
CA VAL A 50 -5.52 -1.85 7.66
C VAL A 50 -6.56 -2.24 8.73
N THR A 51 -7.82 -1.85 8.57
CA THR A 51 -8.96 -2.32 9.37
C THR A 51 -9.31 -3.81 9.23
N ALA A 52 -8.62 -4.56 8.36
CA ALA A 52 -8.75 -6.02 8.29
C ALA A 52 -7.78 -6.78 9.23
N SER A 53 -7.20 -6.13 10.24
CA SER A 53 -6.74 -6.88 11.42
C SER A 53 -7.98 -7.31 12.21
N PRO A 54 -8.22 -8.61 12.44
CA PRO A 54 -9.25 -9.02 13.38
C PRO A 54 -8.81 -8.48 14.75
N THR A 55 -9.41 -7.38 15.18
CA THR A 55 -9.35 -6.93 16.57
C THR A 55 -9.90 -8.07 17.39
N ILE A 56 -8.99 -8.89 17.93
CA ILE A 56 -9.30 -9.84 18.99
C ILE A 56 -9.70 -8.97 20.18
N VAL A 57 -10.99 -8.70 20.28
CA VAL A 57 -11.60 -8.21 21.51
C VAL A 57 -11.45 -9.36 22.50
N GLN A 58 -10.40 -9.30 23.32
CA GLN A 58 -10.28 -10.16 24.48
C GLN A 58 -11.39 -9.75 25.46
N SER A 59 -12.52 -10.43 25.36
CA SER A 59 -13.55 -10.42 26.38
C SER A 59 -12.97 -11.03 27.65
N ASN A 60 -12.43 -10.19 28.54
CA ASN A 60 -12.20 -10.60 29.92
C ASN A 60 -13.57 -10.68 30.62
N ALA A 61 -14.20 -11.85 30.49
CA ALA A 61 -15.33 -12.22 31.31
C ALA A 61 -14.83 -12.69 32.68
N SER A 62 -15.23 -11.95 33.70
CA SER A 62 -15.68 -12.41 35.02
C SER A 62 -14.82 -13.45 35.77
N ARG A 63 -14.25 -13.05 36.91
CA ARG A 63 -14.69 -13.48 38.25
C ARG A 63 -13.92 -12.76 39.36
#